data_AF-A0A1C3HKS3-F1
#
_entry.id   AF-A0A1C3HKS3-F1
#
_cell.length_a   1.000
_cell.length_b   1.000
_cell.length_c   1.000
_cell.angle_alpha   90.00
_cell.angle_beta   90.00
_cell.angle_gamma   90.00
#
_symmetry.space_group_name_H-M   'P 1'
#
loop_
_entity.id
_entity.type
_entity.pdbx_description
1 polymer ?
#
loop_
_entity_poly.entity_id
_entity_poly.type
_entity_poly.pdbx_seq_one_letter_code
_entity_poly.pdbx_strand_id
1 'polypeptide(L)' 'MSKKEVPIYTPAELEYIEFNHLACLRFHYRLPSPHKLPKNGELFTGLTLEQAKDTVAFLQQYIQHTEAALSSSSNMKH' A
#
# COMPACT_ATOMS: atom_id res chain seq x y z
N MET A 1 25.66 7.95 8.61
CA MET A 1 24.20 7.79 8.77
C MET A 1 23.81 6.48 8.11
N SER A 2 23.72 5.36 8.86
CA SER A 2 23.24 4.10 8.27
C SER A 2 21.82 4.31 7.75
N LYS A 3 21.62 4.13 6.44
CA LYS A 3 20.28 4.10 5.85
C LYS A 3 19.55 2.94 6.53
N LYS A 4 18.63 3.23 7.46
CA LYS A 4 17.73 2.21 7.98
C LYS A 4 16.94 1.69 6.79
N GLU A 5 17.24 0.47 6.37
CA GLU A 5 16.43 -0.23 5.38
C GLU A 5 15.04 -0.40 5.98
N VAL A 6 14.04 0.23 5.35
CA VAL A 6 12.65 0.01 5.70
C VAL A 6 12.25 -1.29 5.00
N PRO A 7 11.89 -2.35 5.74
CA PRO A 7 11.45 -3.59 5.10
C PRO A 7 10.12 -3.34 4.39
N ILE A 8 10.11 -3.51 3.07
CA ILE A 8 8.93 -3.32 2.22
C ILE A 8 8.41 -4.70 1.82
N TYR A 9 7.13 -4.96 2.12
CA TYR A 9 6.42 -6.17 1.69
C TYR A 9 5.21 -5.77 0.87
N THR A 10 5.08 -6.34 -0.33
CA THR A 10 3.90 -6.14 -1.17
C THR A 10 2.80 -7.11 -0.72
N PRO A 11 1.60 -6.63 -0.36
CA PRO A 11 0.47 -7.50 -0.04
C PRO A 11 0.03 -8.28 -1.28
N ALA A 12 -0.48 -9.49 -1.06
CA ALA A 12 -1.08 -10.31 -2.12
C ALA A 12 -2.50 -9.85 -2.46
N GLU A 13 -3.21 -9.31 -1.46
CA GLU A 13 -4.59 -8.83 -1.59
C GLU A 13 -4.87 -7.69 -0.59
N LEU A 14 -5.79 -6.79 -0.95
CA LEU A 14 -6.32 -5.73 -0.10
C LEU A 14 -7.83 -5.89 0.00
N GLU A 15 -8.35 -5.79 1.20
CA GLU A 15 -9.77 -5.84 1.51
C GLU A 15 -10.24 -4.52 2.11
N TYR A 16 -11.45 -4.11 1.72
CA TYR A 16 -12.02 -2.82 2.09
C TYR A 16 -13.45 -3.00 2.59
N ILE A 17 -13.75 -2.40 3.73
CA ILE A 17 -15.11 -2.31 4.26
C ILE A 17 -15.36 -0.89 4.78
N GLU A 18 -16.62 -0.47 4.78
CA GLU A 18 -17.05 0.72 5.52
C GLU A 18 -17.69 0.27 6.83
N PHE A 19 -17.21 0.80 7.96
CA PHE A 19 -17.77 0.47 9.27
C PHE A 19 -17.66 1.66 10.21
N ASN A 20 -18.76 2.03 10.89
CA ASN A 20 -18.81 3.15 11.82
C ASN A 20 -18.23 4.46 11.25
N HIS A 21 -18.56 4.80 10.00
CA HIS A 21 -18.04 5.99 9.29
C HIS A 21 -16.53 6.02 9.08
N LEU A 22 -15.86 4.87 9.19
CA LEU A 22 -14.45 4.69 8.87
C LEU A 22 -14.30 3.85 7.60
N ALA A 23 -13.31 4.20 6.79
CA ALA A 23 -12.84 3.35 5.71
C ALA A 23 -11.83 2.35 6.29
N CYS A 24 -12.18 1.08 6.34
CA CYS A 24 -11.40 0.03 6.97
C CYS A 24 -10.66 -0.79 5.91
N LEU A 25 -9.33 -0.86 6.03
CA LEU A 25 -8.44 -1.57 5.11
C LEU A 25 -7.76 -2.75 5.80
N ARG A 26 -7.71 -3.90 5.14
CA ARG A 26 -6.94 -5.06 5.59
C ARG A 26 -6.00 -5.54 4.49
N PHE A 27 -4.74 -5.80 4.88
CA PHE A 27 -3.69 -6.26 3.98
C PHE A 27 -3.44 -7.75 4.19
N HIS A 28 -3.60 -8.54 3.14
CA HIS A 28 -3.33 -9.97 3.15
C HIS A 28 -1.94 -10.23 2.56
N TYR A 29 -0.99 -10.64 3.39
CA TYR A 29 0.37 -10.95 2.94
C TYR A 29 0.55 -12.46 2.74
N ARG A 30 1.08 -12.87 1.59
CA ARG A 30 1.59 -14.23 1.38
C ARG A 30 3.11 -14.22 1.58
N LEU A 31 3.56 -14.38 2.82
CA LEU A 31 4.98 -14.45 3.12
C LEU A 31 5.48 -15.91 3.06
N PRO A 32 6.63 -16.19 2.42
CA PRO A 32 7.24 -17.51 2.48
C PRO A 32 7.69 -17.83 3.92
N SER A 33 7.59 -19.10 4.31
CA SER A 33 8.13 -19.59 5.58
C SER A 33 9.64 -19.27 5.68
N PRO A 34 10.18 -18.78 6.81
CA PRO A 34 9.66 -18.85 8.19
C PRO A 34 9.02 -17.55 8.71
N HIS A 35 8.63 -16.62 7.83
CA HIS A 35 8.03 -15.36 8.27
C HIS A 35 6.66 -15.60 8.91
N LYS A 36 6.63 -15.65 10.25
CA LYS A 36 5.38 -15.57 11.00
C LYS A 36 4.78 -14.21 10.71
N LEU A 37 3.58 -14.19 10.11
CA LEU A 37 2.77 -12.97 10.06
C LEU A 37 2.74 -12.38 11.48
N PRO A 38 2.89 -11.04 11.65
CA PRO A 38 2.47 -10.42 12.89
C PRO A 38 1.04 -10.89 13.17
N LYS A 39 0.67 -11.15 14.42
CA LYS A 39 -0.65 -11.68 14.86
C LYS A 39 -1.89 -10.89 14.34
N ASN A 40 -1.69 -9.88 13.50
CA ASN A 40 -2.62 -8.86 13.05
C ASN A 40 -3.17 -9.08 11.62
N GLY A 41 -3.03 -10.28 11.04
CA GLY A 41 -3.72 -10.63 9.78
C GLY A 41 -5.27 -10.58 9.89
N GLU A 42 -5.80 -10.38 11.09
CA GLU A 42 -7.25 -10.29 11.37
C GLU A 42 -7.76 -8.85 11.49
N LEU A 43 -6.90 -7.84 11.59
CA LEU A 43 -7.31 -6.48 11.97
C LEU A 43 -7.46 -5.57 10.77
N PHE A 44 -8.59 -4.86 10.72
CA PHE A 44 -8.78 -3.72 9.82
C PHE A 44 -8.11 -2.48 10.40
N THR A 45 -7.43 -1.70 9.55
CA THR A 45 -6.98 -0.34 9.87
C THR A 45 -8.02 0.64 9.36
N GLY A 46 -8.69 1.33 10.28
CA GLY A 46 -9.69 2.35 9.97
C GLY A 46 -9.04 3.69 9.67
N LEU A 47 -9.44 4.33 8.57
CA LEU A 47 -9.13 5.70 8.23
C LEU A 47 -10.33 6.59 8.52
N THR A 48 -10.09 7.74 9.15
CA THR A 48 -11.08 8.82 9.20
C THR A 48 -11.31 9.41 7.80
N LEU A 49 -12.36 10.21 7.63
CA LEU A 49 -12.64 10.88 6.36
C LEU A 49 -11.47 11.76 5.88
N GLU A 50 -10.82 12.48 6.80
CA GLU A 50 -9.68 13.34 6.46
C GLU A 50 -8.48 12.49 6.03
N GLN A 51 -8.15 11.45 6.80
CA GLN A 51 -7.07 10.52 6.44
C GLN A 51 -7.33 9.82 5.11
N ALA A 52 -8.59 9.46 4.81
CA ALA A 52 -8.97 8.86 3.54
C ALA A 52 -8.75 9.84 2.37
N LYS A 53 -9.13 11.12 2.51
CA LYS A 53 -8.89 12.16 1.50
C LYS A 53 -7.40 12.36 1.23
N ASP A 54 -6.60 12.46 2.29
CA ASP A 54 -5.14 12.61 2.17
C ASP A 54 -4.51 11.38 1.51
N THR A 55 -4.97 10.18 1.87
CA THR A 55 -4.52 8.92 1.28
C THR A 55 -4.85 8.85 -0.22
N VAL A 56 -6.06 9.26 -0.63
CA VAL A 56 -6.44 9.31 -2.04
C VAL A 56 -5.56 10.27 -2.83
N ALA A 57 -5.31 11.48 -2.30
CA ALA A 57 -4.45 12.46 -2.96
C ALA A 57 -3.03 11.92 -3.16
N PHE A 58 -2.46 11.30 -2.12
CA PHE A 58 -1.15 10.67 -2.20
C PHE A 58 -1.11 9.54 -3.25
N LEU A 59 -2.09 8.64 -3.24
CA LEU A 59 -2.13 7.50 -4.17
C LEU A 59 -2.29 7.97 -5.62
N GLN A 60 -3.12 8.99 -5.88
CA GLN A 60 -3.27 9.58 -7.22
C GLN A 60 -1.95 10.17 -7.73
N GLN A 61 -1.22 10.91 -6.89
CA GLN A 61 0.10 11.45 -7.24
C GLN A 61 1.10 10.33 -7.51
N TYR A 62 1.12 9.29 -6.67
CA TYR A 62 1.98 8.12 -6.88
C TYR A 62 1.70 7.43 -8.22
N ILE A 63 0.43 7.20 -8.56
CA ILE A 63 0.02 6.56 -9.82
C ILE A 63 0.54 7.40 -11.00
N GLN A 64 0.24 8.70 -11.01
CA GLN A 64 0.67 9.61 -12.09
C GLN A 64 2.19 9.61 -12.29
N HIS A 65 2.96 9.72 -11.20
CA HIS A 65 4.42 9.71 -11.27
C HIS A 65 4.96 8.36 -11.75
N THR A 66 4.36 7.26 -11.30
CA THR A 66 4.80 5.90 -11.68
C THR A 66 4.49 5.60 -13.14
N GLU A 67 3.29 5.94 -13.61
CA GLU A 67 2.90 5.79 -15.02
C GLU A 67 3.80 6.60 -15.95
N ALA A 68 4.13 7.85 -15.57
CA ALA A 68 5.05 8.68 -16.35
C ALA A 68 6.47 8.07 -16.41
N ALA A 69 6.97 7.55 -15.30
CA ALA A 69 8.28 6.90 -15.24
C ALA A 69 8.34 5.61 -16.08
N LEU A 70 7.29 4.79 -16.02
CA LEU A 70 7.18 3.57 -16.83
C LEU A 70 7.07 3.88 -18.33
N SER A 71 6.26 4.88 -18.69
CA SER A 71 6.08 5.31 -20.09
C SER A 71 7.39 5.85 -20.69
N SER A 72 8.17 6.59 -19.89
CA SER A 72 9.48 7.12 -20.30
C SER A 72 10.52 6.02 -20.50
N SER A 73 10.41 4.91 -19.76
CA SER A 73 11.33 3.77 -19.85
C SER A 73 11.13 2.95 -21.14
N SER A 74 9.92 2.93 -21.68
CA SER A 74 9.61 2.29 -22.98
C SER A 74 10.16 3.06 -24.20
N ASN A 75 10.49 4.35 -24.05
CA ASN A 75 10.94 5.19 -25.16
C ASN A 75 12.47 5.23 -25.35
N MET A 76 13.24 4.49 -24.55
CA MET A 76 14.70 4.38 -24.65
C MET A 76 15.20 3.06 -25.26
N LYS A 77 14.31 2.22 -25.79
CA LYS A 77 14.66 1.02 -26.56
C LYS A 77 14.14 1.14 -27.99
N HIS A 78 14.78 1.97 -28.82
CA HIS A 78 14.71 1.88 -30.28
C HIS A 78 15.96 2.46 -30.90
#